data_AF-A0A538HTM6-F1
#
_entry.id   AF-A0A538HTM6-F1
#
_cell.length_a   1.000
_cell.length_b   1.000
_cell.length_c   1.000
_cell.angle_alpha   90.00
_cell.angle_beta   90.00
_cell.angle_gamma   90.00
#
_symmetry.space_group_name_H-M   'P 1'
#
loop_
_entity.id
_entity.type
_entity.pdbx_description
1 polymer ?
#
loop_
_entity_poly.entity_id
_entity_poly.type
_entity_poly.pdbx_seq_one_letter_code
_entity_poly.pdbx_strand_id
1 'polypeptide(L)'
;MLSYWNTQPDSPFTSPLNAARKYVASRTLREPLPWPNSTLLDGDAADAVADLKQQLGEDLHIMGSGELIHSLMRRGLVDEYMLLIHPLVLGSGRRLFADGSPATTLRLVDAQTATSGVVIATYQSVEHTAA
;
A
#
# COMPACT_ATOMS: atom_id res chain seq x y z
N MET A 1 13.88 5.49 1.40
CA MET A 1 12.79 6.03 0.55
C MET A 1 12.81 7.55 0.54
N LEU A 2 12.61 8.25 1.67
CA LEU A 2 12.80 9.71 1.77
C LEU A 2 14.14 10.19 1.18
N SER A 3 15.25 9.58 1.61
CA SER A 3 16.60 9.93 1.15
C SER A 3 16.83 9.72 -0.34
N TYR A 4 16.09 8.81 -0.98
CA TYR A 4 16.18 8.58 -2.42
C TYR A 4 15.43 9.68 -3.19
N TRP A 5 14.17 9.95 -2.82
CA TRP A 5 13.35 10.93 -3.53
C TRP A 5 13.89 12.36 -3.41
N ASN A 6 14.48 12.71 -2.27
CA ASN A 6 15.09 14.04 -2.08
C ASN A 6 16.45 14.20 -2.77
N THR A 7 17.05 13.13 -3.31
CA THR A 7 18.30 13.21 -4.08
C THR A 7 18.07 13.15 -5.59
N GLN A 8 16.84 12.96 -6.06
CA GLN A 8 16.52 12.99 -7.48
C GLN A 8 16.32 14.44 -7.95
N PRO A 9 17.25 15.03 -8.73
CA PRO A 9 17.02 16.34 -9.33
C PRO A 9 15.82 16.26 -10.28
N ASP A 10 14.96 17.29 -10.25
CA ASP A 10 13.81 17.47 -11.14
C ASP A 10 12.78 16.32 -11.16
N SER A 11 12.74 15.49 -10.12
CA SER A 11 11.76 14.42 -10.01
C SER A 11 10.35 15.00 -9.88
N PRO A 12 9.39 14.58 -10.73
CA PRO A 12 8.00 15.03 -10.65
C PRO A 12 7.32 14.52 -9.36
N PHE A 13 7.94 13.60 -8.62
CA PHE A 13 7.39 13.00 -7.42
C PHE A 13 7.83 13.68 -6.13
N THR A 14 8.93 14.44 -6.12
CA THR A 14 9.51 14.95 -4.85
C THR A 14 8.58 15.93 -4.13
N SER A 15 8.07 16.93 -4.84
CA SER A 15 7.14 17.91 -4.24
C SER A 15 5.80 17.28 -3.83
N PRO A 16 5.10 16.49 -4.69
CA PRO A 16 3.87 15.81 -4.28
C PRO A 16 4.05 14.86 -3.10
N LEU A 17 5.14 14.08 -3.10
CA LEU A 17 5.42 13.15 -2.00
C LEU A 17 5.68 13.91 -0.70
N ASN A 18 6.42 15.02 -0.72
CA ASN A 18 6.67 15.82 0.49
C ASN A 18 5.39 16.51 0.99
N ALA A 19 4.51 16.96 0.09
CA ALA A 19 3.25 17.61 0.44
C ALA A 19 2.19 16.64 0.99
N ALA A 20 2.15 15.39 0.50
CA ALA A 20 1.15 14.41 0.90
C ALA A 20 1.13 14.15 2.42
N ARG A 21 -0.06 14.04 3.02
CA ARG A 21 -0.24 13.56 4.39
C ARG A 21 0.10 12.07 4.44
N LYS A 22 0.96 11.69 5.38
CA LYS A 22 1.47 10.32 5.54
C LYS A 22 1.17 9.81 6.94
N TYR A 23 0.77 8.55 6.99
CA TYR A 23 0.63 7.82 8.23
C TYR A 23 1.67 6.71 8.26
N VAL A 24 2.46 6.64 9.33
CA VAL A 24 3.57 5.71 9.45
C VAL A 24 3.23 4.68 10.52
N ALA A 25 3.07 3.42 10.11
CA ALA A 25 3.01 2.30 11.03
C ALA A 25 4.43 1.84 11.40
N SER A 26 4.80 1.96 12.67
CA SER A 26 6.10 1.47 13.17
C SER A 26 6.03 1.12 14.66
N ARG A 27 6.76 0.07 15.05
CA ARG A 27 6.90 -0.35 16.45
C ARG A 27 8.10 0.30 17.17
N THR A 28 8.98 0.97 16.41
CA THR A 28 10.30 1.43 16.90
C THR A 28 10.57 2.90 16.67
N LEU A 29 9.95 3.51 15.67
CA LEU A 29 10.09 4.94 15.42
C LEU A 29 9.40 5.75 16.51
N ARG A 30 9.88 6.97 16.69
CA ARG A 30 9.30 7.99 17.57
C ARG A 30 9.27 9.30 16.82
N GLU A 31 8.33 10.17 17.20
CA GLU A 31 8.28 11.52 16.67
C GLU A 31 9.41 12.40 17.22
N PRO A 32 9.84 13.43 16.48
CA PRO A 32 9.39 13.81 15.14
C PRO A 32 9.91 12.87 14.04
N LEU A 33 9.08 12.60 13.04
CA LEU A 33 9.48 11.81 11.88
C LEU A 33 10.26 12.68 10.87
N PRO A 34 11.29 12.13 10.20
CA PRO A 34 12.13 12.90 9.29
C PRO A 34 11.43 13.30 7.98
N TRP A 35 10.40 12.57 7.54
CA TRP A 35 9.64 12.92 6.33
C TRP A 35 8.55 13.94 6.70
N PRO A 36 8.51 15.14 6.08
CA PRO A 36 7.45 16.11 6.32
C PRO A 36 6.04 15.53 6.12
N ASN A 37 5.08 16.12 6.84
CA ASN A 37 3.66 15.75 6.84
C ASN A 37 3.43 14.28 7.19
N SER A 38 4.23 13.74 8.10
CA SER A 38 4.08 12.36 8.59
C SER A 38 3.62 12.35 10.04
N THR A 39 2.64 11.47 10.32
CA THR A 39 2.16 11.18 11.66
C THR A 39 2.45 9.72 11.96
N LEU A 40 3.06 9.45 13.13
CA LEU A 40 3.24 8.08 13.60
C LEU A 40 1.88 7.53 14.06
N LEU A 41 1.46 6.38 13.54
CA LEU A 41 0.28 5.67 14.03
C LEU A 41 0.59 5.03 15.38
N ASP A 42 -0.32 5.19 16.33
CA ASP A 42 -0.23 4.55 17.63
C ASP A 42 -0.91 3.17 17.62
N GLY A 43 -0.44 2.27 18.49
CA GLY A 43 -1.02 0.94 18.66
C GLY A 43 -0.85 -0.01 17.46
N ASP A 44 -1.85 -0.88 17.27
CA ASP A 44 -1.88 -1.82 16.15
C ASP A 44 -2.21 -1.10 14.84
N ALA A 45 -1.44 -1.39 13.80
CA ALA A 45 -1.58 -0.70 12.52
C ALA A 45 -2.92 -0.95 11.83
N ALA A 46 -3.53 -2.14 12.02
CA ALA A 46 -4.82 -2.43 11.38
C ALA A 46 -5.98 -1.76 12.11
N ASP A 47 -5.91 -1.62 13.43
CA ASP A 47 -6.87 -0.81 14.21
C ASP A 47 -6.79 0.66 13.78
N ALA A 48 -5.59 1.24 13.80
CA ALA A 48 -5.39 2.64 13.43
C ALA A 48 -5.84 2.94 11.98
N VAL A 49 -5.57 2.04 11.03
CA VAL A 49 -6.03 2.18 9.64
C VAL A 49 -7.56 2.04 9.52
N ALA A 50 -8.18 1.15 10.29
CA ALA A 50 -9.64 1.03 10.29
C ALA A 50 -10.31 2.34 10.77
N ASP A 51 -9.77 2.95 11.82
CA ASP A 51 -10.24 4.25 12.32
C ASP A 51 -10.05 5.35 11.29
N LEU A 52 -8.88 5.41 10.63
CA LEU A 52 -8.61 6.39 9.57
C LEU A 52 -9.58 6.25 8.39
N LYS A 53 -9.89 5.01 7.97
CA LYS A 53 -10.87 4.77 6.90
C LYS A 53 -12.25 5.33 7.25
N GLN A 54 -12.67 5.23 8.51
CA GLN A 54 -13.95 5.78 8.98
C GLN A 54 -13.94 7.32 9.06
N GLN A 55 -12.81 7.91 9.45
CA GLN A 55 -12.71 9.35 9.68
C GLN A 55 -12.51 10.17 8.41
N LEU A 56 -11.68 9.69 7.49
CA LEU A 56 -11.21 10.50 6.36
C LEU A 56 -12.19 10.48 5.18
N GLY A 57 -12.82 9.32 4.90
CA GLY A 57 -13.66 9.17 3.70
C GLY A 57 -12.91 9.40 2.38
N GLU A 58 -11.59 9.28 2.39
CA GLU A 58 -10.67 9.48 1.26
C GLU A 58 -9.91 8.18 0.96
N ASP A 59 -9.33 8.07 -0.23
CA ASP A 59 -8.49 6.93 -0.61
C ASP A 59 -7.17 6.93 0.17
N LEU A 60 -6.86 5.78 0.79
CA LEU A 60 -5.61 5.54 1.50
C LEU A 60 -4.68 4.65 0.67
N HIS A 61 -3.60 5.25 0.15
CA HIS A 61 -2.60 4.52 -0.62
C HIS A 61 -1.52 3.91 0.28
N ILE A 62 -1.29 2.60 0.13
CA ILE A 62 -0.24 1.88 0.87
C ILE A 62 1.07 1.94 0.10
N MET A 63 2.03 2.73 0.57
CA MET A 63 3.37 2.81 -0.01
C MET A 63 4.27 1.59 0.36
N GLY A 64 3.81 0.78 1.30
CA GLY A 64 4.52 -0.35 1.89
C GLY A 64 4.36 -0.37 3.42
N SER A 65 4.84 -1.37 4.14
CA SER A 65 5.60 -2.54 3.67
C SER A 65 4.69 -3.73 3.32
N GLY A 66 5.27 -4.79 2.75
CA GLY A 66 4.53 -6.06 2.57
C GLY A 66 3.99 -6.64 3.88
N GLU A 67 4.66 -6.42 5.02
CA GLU A 67 4.15 -6.83 6.34
C GLU A 67 2.89 -6.04 6.72
N LEU A 68 2.88 -4.72 6.49
CA LEU A 68 1.70 -3.90 6.71
C LEU A 68 0.55 -4.35 5.81
N ILE A 69 0.81 -4.55 4.51
CA ILE A 69 -0.20 -5.03 3.56
C ILE A 69 -0.79 -6.36 4.04
N HIS A 70 0.03 -7.34 4.42
CA HIS A 70 -0.47 -8.62 4.94
C HIS A 70 -1.32 -8.45 6.21
N SER A 71 -0.96 -7.52 7.10
CA SER A 71 -1.74 -7.23 8.31
C SER A 71 -3.11 -6.67 7.97
N LEU A 72 -3.17 -5.72 7.03
CA LEU A 72 -4.42 -5.11 6.57
C LEU A 72 -5.28 -6.11 5.80
N MET A 73 -4.68 -6.96 4.95
CA MET A 73 -5.38 -8.01 4.21
C MET A 73 -6.09 -9.00 5.13
N ARG A 74 -5.41 -9.47 6.19
CA ARG A 74 -6.02 -10.39 7.19
C ARG A 74 -7.24 -9.79 7.89
N ARG A 75 -7.32 -8.46 7.92
CA ARG A 75 -8.40 -7.69 8.54
C ARG A 75 -9.45 -7.21 7.52
N GLY A 76 -9.33 -7.61 6.25
CA GLY A 76 -10.24 -7.19 5.19
C GLY A 76 -10.18 -5.69 4.88
N LEU A 77 -9.07 -5.02 5.19
CA LEU A 77 -8.95 -3.56 5.06
C LEU A 77 -8.41 -3.09 3.71
N VAL A 78 -8.12 -4.00 2.78
CA VAL A 78 -7.63 -3.68 1.43
C VAL A 78 -8.77 -3.86 0.42
N ASP A 79 -9.25 -2.74 -0.12
CA ASP A 79 -10.39 -2.71 -1.04
C ASP A 79 -9.96 -2.81 -2.51
N GLU A 80 -8.77 -2.31 -2.84
CA GLU A 80 -8.26 -2.27 -4.21
C GLU A 80 -6.77 -2.66 -4.28
N TYR A 81 -6.41 -3.41 -5.32
CA TYR A 81 -5.08 -3.88 -5.62
C TYR A 81 -4.70 -3.39 -7.02
N MET A 82 -3.80 -2.42 -7.11
CA MET A 82 -3.12 -2.08 -8.35
C MET A 82 -1.83 -2.90 -8.48
N LEU A 83 -1.89 -3.99 -9.25
CA LEU A 83 -0.80 -4.93 -9.41
C LEU A 83 0.03 -4.60 -10.65
N LEU A 84 1.30 -4.26 -10.44
CA LEU A 84 2.29 -4.08 -11.50
C LEU A 84 3.04 -5.41 -11.70
N ILE A 85 2.66 -6.14 -12.73
CA ILE A 85 3.22 -7.46 -13.05
C ILE A 85 4.35 -7.26 -14.06
N HIS A 86 5.58 -7.38 -13.57
CA HIS A 86 6.78 -7.23 -14.38
C HIS A 86 7.07 -8.50 -15.19
N PRO A 87 7.63 -8.39 -16.41
CA PRO A 87 7.99 -9.53 -17.26
C PRO A 87 9.29 -10.20 -16.79
N LEU A 88 9.31 -10.68 -15.54
CA LEU A 88 10.47 -11.29 -14.89
C LEU A 88 10.01 -12.44 -13.97
N VAL A 89 10.78 -13.53 -13.97
CA VAL A 89 10.69 -14.58 -12.95
C VAL A 89 11.81 -14.38 -11.94
N LEU A 90 11.46 -13.92 -10.74
CA LEU A 90 12.45 -13.64 -9.68
C LEU A 90 12.95 -14.92 -8.98
N GLY A 91 12.19 -16.01 -9.04
CA GLY A 91 12.51 -17.30 -8.42
C GLY A 91 12.18 -17.34 -6.92
N SER A 92 12.81 -16.49 -6.11
CA SER A 92 12.59 -16.44 -4.65
C SER A 92 12.50 -15.01 -4.12
N GLY A 93 11.89 -14.82 -2.94
CA GLY A 93 11.71 -13.50 -2.33
C GLY A 93 10.44 -13.41 -1.51
N ARG A 94 10.11 -12.19 -1.07
CA ARG A 94 8.86 -11.90 -0.36
C ARG A 94 7.69 -11.94 -1.35
N ARG A 95 6.63 -12.66 -0.99
CA ARG A 95 5.39 -12.76 -1.77
C ARG A 95 4.33 -11.85 -1.16
N LEU A 96 3.58 -11.14 -2.01
CA LEU A 96 2.39 -10.38 -1.59
C LEU A 96 1.25 -11.30 -1.15
N PHE A 97 1.11 -12.43 -1.85
CA PHE A 97 0.18 -13.50 -1.50
C PHE A 97 1.03 -14.70 -1.06
N ALA A 98 1.16 -14.87 0.24
CA ALA A 98 1.96 -15.92 0.86
C ALA A 98 1.05 -17.00 1.46
N ASP A 99 1.65 -18.10 1.90
CA ASP A 99 0.91 -19.15 2.58
C ASP A 99 0.23 -18.58 3.85
N GLY A 100 -1.06 -18.85 4.01
CA GLY A 100 -1.88 -18.28 5.08
C GLY A 100 -2.49 -16.90 4.79
N SER A 101 -2.28 -16.33 3.59
CA SER A 101 -3.11 -15.20 3.12
C SER A 101 -4.59 -15.60 3.09
N PRO A 102 -5.51 -14.71 3.49
CA PRO A 102 -6.94 -15.00 3.46
C PRO A 102 -7.39 -15.26 2.01
N ALA A 103 -8.35 -16.18 1.84
CA ALA A 103 -9.01 -16.33 0.56
C ALA A 103 -9.75 -15.03 0.23
N THR A 104 -9.47 -14.42 -0.91
CA THR A 104 -10.07 -13.16 -1.34
C THR A 104 -10.49 -13.28 -2.80
N THR A 105 -11.76 -13.01 -3.06
CA THR A 105 -12.27 -12.93 -4.43
C THR A 105 -12.01 -11.53 -4.96
N LEU A 106 -11.39 -11.44 -6.14
CA LEU A 106 -11.04 -10.20 -6.79
C LEU A 106 -11.82 -10.04 -8.09
N ARG A 107 -12.32 -8.83 -8.35
CA ARG A 107 -12.92 -8.44 -9.62
C ARG A 107 -11.95 -7.52 -10.35
N LEU A 108 -11.60 -7.85 -11.58
CA LEU A 108 -10.82 -6.97 -12.45
C LEU A 108 -11.63 -5.72 -12.76
N VAL A 109 -11.06 -4.54 -12.52
CA VAL A 109 -11.71 -3.25 -12.83
C VAL A 109 -11.00 -2.49 -13.94
N ASP A 110 -9.69 -2.65 -14.07
CA ASP A 110 -8.91 -2.10 -15.20
C ASP A 110 -7.69 -2.98 -15.50
N ALA A 111 -7.26 -3.00 -16.75
CA ALA A 111 -6.05 -3.70 -17.19
C ALA A 111 -5.40 -2.98 -18.37
N GLN A 112 -4.11 -2.66 -18.22
CA GLN A 112 -3.33 -1.95 -19.23
C GLN A 112 -1.93 -2.56 -19.35
N THR A 113 -1.32 -2.45 -20.52
CA THR A 113 0.08 -2.85 -20.74
C THR A 113 0.93 -1.63 -21.04
N ALA A 114 2.00 -1.44 -20.26
CA ALA A 114 3.01 -0.45 -20.56
C ALA A 114 3.91 -0.90 -21.73
N THR A 115 4.54 0.05 -22.42
CA THR A 115 5.50 -0.24 -23.51
C THR A 115 6.72 -1.05 -23.04
N SER A 116 7.01 -1.05 -21.75
CA SER A 116 8.03 -1.88 -21.10
C SER A 116 7.64 -3.36 -20.94
N GLY A 117 6.40 -3.73 -21.29
CA GLY A 117 5.86 -5.08 -21.10
C GLY A 117 5.30 -5.33 -19.69
N VAL A 118 5.25 -4.31 -18.82
CA VAL A 118 4.58 -4.40 -17.52
C VAL A 118 3.07 -4.44 -17.72
N VAL A 119 2.39 -5.42 -17.12
CA VAL A 119 0.93 -5.43 -17.04
C VAL A 119 0.52 -4.73 -15.75
N ILE A 120 -0.31 -3.71 -15.86
CA ILE A 120 -0.91 -2.98 -14.75
C ILE A 120 -2.35 -3.45 -14.67
N ALA A 121 -2.70 -4.21 -13.64
CA ALA A 121 -4.03 -4.74 -13.44
C ALA A 121 -4.59 -4.24 -12.11
N THR A 122 -5.71 -3.54 -12.16
CA THR A 122 -6.43 -3.05 -10.98
C THR A 122 -7.57 -3.99 -10.67
N TYR A 123 -7.58 -4.49 -9.44
CA TYR A 123 -8.60 -5.39 -8.93
C TYR A 123 -9.24 -4.83 -7.68
N GLN A 124 -10.56 -4.96 -7.55
CA GLN A 124 -11.26 -4.67 -6.32
C GLN A 124 -11.62 -5.95 -5.58
N SER A 125 -11.53 -5.93 -4.26
CA SER A 125 -12.06 -7.01 -3.43
C SER A 125 -13.58 -7.06 -3.57
N VAL A 126 -14.10 -8.27 -3.71
CA VAL A 126 -15.55 -8.50 -3.69
C VAL A 126 -15.91 -8.83 -2.26
N GLU A 127 -16.74 -7.99 -1.63
CA GLU A 127 -17.29 -8.34 -0.32
C GLU A 127 -18.02 -9.66 -0.43
N HIS A 128 -17.61 -10.64 0.38
CA HIS A 128 -18.41 -11.82 0.61
C HIS A 128 -19.54 -11.39 1.54
N THR A 129 -20.70 -11.05 0.97
CA THR A 129 -21.93 -11.03 1.76
C THR A 129 -22.15 -12.46 2.23
N ALA A 130 -21.87 -12.72 3.51
CA ALA A 130 -22.26 -13.98 4.13
C ALA A 130 -23.78 -14.13 3.94
N ALA A 131 -24.18 -15.17 3.21
CA ALA A 131 -25.57 -15.57 3.06
C ALA A 131 -26.10 -16.15 4.39
#